data_AF-A0A416CEP7-F1
#
_entry.id   AF-A0A416CEP7-F1
#
_cell.length_a   1.000
_cell.length_b   1.000
_cell.length_c   1.000
_cell.angle_alpha   90.00
_cell.angle_beta   90.00
_cell.angle_gamma   90.00
#
_symmetry.space_group_name_H-M   'P 1'
#
loop_
_entity.id
_entity.type
_entity.pdbx_description
1 polymer ?
#
loop_
_entity_poly.entity_id
_entity_poly.type
_entity_poly.pdbx_seq_one_letter_code
_entity_poly.pdbx_strand_id
1 'polypeptide(L)'
;MPEQELSVTEILAACCLKENNQRTANTAVIISTGECKEDTAIQLNTKATFMRTNFKFERYGNVLTADLYFQNANDSNLLRCCKLLQENTQKLQQLNERSDVYPTIQFSFIPIALKGKYHVVMANPVSWELCSDNLKELPTRIHITFMIDDILGFQNHDLDYNAIVAEIKARERQEAFYEQEEEKKRKRDAYEAEFGPKVTQGRSYL
;
A
#
# COMPACT_ATOMS: atom_id res chain seq x y z
N MET A 1 30.69 19.34 1.43
CA MET A 1 31.05 17.95 1.07
C MET A 1 30.22 17.58 -0.14
N PRO A 2 30.77 16.97 -1.20
CA PRO A 2 29.94 16.45 -2.28
C PRO A 2 28.94 15.43 -1.70
N GLU A 3 27.67 15.54 -2.07
CA GLU A 3 26.65 14.56 -1.66
C GLU A 3 27.01 13.21 -2.29
N GLN A 4 27.05 12.17 -1.46
CA GLN A 4 27.36 10.81 -1.92
C GLN A 4 26.15 10.25 -2.67
N GLU A 5 26.34 9.84 -3.93
CA GLU A 5 25.31 9.11 -4.66
C GLU A 5 25.14 7.72 -4.04
N LEU A 6 23.90 7.38 -3.67
CA LEU A 6 23.55 6.05 -3.17
C LEU A 6 23.05 5.18 -4.33
N SER A 7 23.48 3.93 -4.36
CA SER A 7 22.97 2.92 -5.28
C SER A 7 21.52 2.54 -4.93
N VAL A 8 20.80 2.00 -5.92
CA VAL A 8 19.43 1.45 -5.73
C VAL A 8 19.41 0.44 -4.57
N THR A 9 20.43 -0.42 -4.48
CA THR A 9 20.52 -1.43 -3.42
C THR A 9 20.66 -0.81 -2.04
N GLU A 10 21.42 0.28 -1.90
CA GLU A 10 21.56 1.01 -0.63
C GLU A 10 20.25 1.71 -0.25
N ILE A 11 19.53 2.28 -1.22
CA ILE A 11 18.22 2.90 -0.98
C ILE A 11 17.21 1.83 -0.54
N LEU A 12 17.14 0.68 -1.22
CA LEU A 12 16.27 -0.43 -0.82
C LEU A 12 16.63 -1.01 0.55
N ALA A 13 17.91 -1.12 0.88
CA ALA A 13 18.36 -1.52 2.21
C ALA A 13 17.90 -0.53 3.29
N ALA A 14 17.84 0.77 2.97
CA ALA A 14 17.28 1.78 3.87
C ALA A 14 15.75 1.66 4.04
N CYS A 15 15.05 1.04 3.09
CA CYS A 15 13.63 0.71 3.19
C CYS A 15 13.35 -0.55 4.04
N CYS A 16 14.34 -1.43 4.20
CA CYS A 16 14.20 -2.71 4.89
C CYS A 16 14.12 -2.55 6.43
N LEU A 17 13.58 -3.58 7.07
CA LEU A 17 13.58 -3.75 8.53
C LEU A 17 14.98 -3.58 9.14
N LYS A 18 15.10 -2.72 10.16
CA LYS A 18 16.20 -2.77 11.13
C LYS A 18 15.67 -3.45 12.39
N GLU A 19 16.35 -4.50 12.83
CA GLU A 19 15.90 -5.45 13.84
C GLU A 19 15.37 -4.76 15.11
N ASN A 20 14.23 -5.27 15.63
CA ASN A 20 13.58 -5.03 16.93
C ASN A 20 12.25 -4.28 17.01
N ASN A 21 11.63 -3.80 15.92
CA ASN A 21 10.24 -3.32 16.04
C ASN A 21 9.46 -3.34 14.71
N GLN A 22 8.66 -4.39 14.52
CA GLN A 22 7.72 -4.54 13.40
C GLN A 22 6.67 -3.40 13.29
N ARG A 23 6.61 -2.48 14.26
CA ARG A 23 5.67 -1.36 14.26
C ARG A 23 6.26 -0.02 13.84
N THR A 24 7.57 0.06 13.59
CA THR A 24 8.22 1.33 13.23
C THR A 24 8.30 1.46 11.73
N ALA A 25 7.48 2.35 11.15
CA ALA A 25 7.54 2.64 9.72
C ALA A 25 8.93 3.15 9.34
N ASN A 26 9.61 2.42 8.45
CA ASN A 26 10.90 2.85 7.89
C ASN A 26 10.76 3.40 6.47
N THR A 27 9.59 3.22 5.85
CA THR A 27 9.33 3.54 4.44
C THR A 27 7.95 4.15 4.29
N ALA A 28 7.88 5.26 3.56
CA ALA A 28 6.63 5.78 3.00
C ALA A 28 6.44 5.21 1.60
N VAL A 29 5.21 4.81 1.28
CA VAL A 29 4.88 4.17 0.00
C VAL A 29 3.84 5.02 -0.70
N ILE A 30 4.12 5.32 -1.96
CA ILE A 30 3.16 5.95 -2.87
C ILE A 30 2.83 4.93 -3.94
N ILE A 31 1.55 4.59 -4.06
CA ILE A 31 1.04 3.77 -5.16
C ILE A 31 0.26 4.67 -6.10
N SER A 32 0.76 4.76 -7.32
CA SER A 32 0.13 5.52 -8.39
C SER A 32 -0.34 4.56 -9.47
N THR A 33 -1.54 4.79 -9.98
CA THR A 33 -2.06 4.02 -11.12
C THR A 33 -2.34 4.98 -12.25
N GLY A 34 -2.11 4.55 -13.48
CA GLY A 34 -2.30 5.38 -14.64
C GLY A 34 -2.47 4.59 -15.90
N GLU A 35 -2.31 5.29 -17.00
CA GLU A 35 -2.29 4.75 -18.34
C GLU A 35 -0.99 5.21 -19.01
N CYS A 36 -0.29 4.28 -19.63
CA CYS A 36 0.87 4.53 -20.47
C CYS A 36 0.45 4.35 -21.92
N LYS A 37 0.82 5.29 -22.78
CA LYS A 37 0.65 5.19 -24.23
C LYS A 37 2.01 5.02 -24.87
N GLU A 38 2.11 4.20 -25.92
CA GLU A 38 3.34 4.13 -26.74
C GLU A 38 3.79 5.55 -27.10
N ASP A 39 5.08 5.82 -26.90
CA ASP A 39 5.76 7.10 -27.18
C ASP A 39 5.27 8.34 -26.41
N THR A 40 4.59 8.18 -25.27
CA THR A 40 4.20 9.32 -24.42
C THR A 40 4.59 9.14 -22.96
N ALA A 41 4.73 10.26 -22.24
CA ALA A 41 4.97 10.25 -20.81
C ALA A 41 3.79 9.60 -20.06
N ILE A 42 4.10 8.71 -19.11
CA ILE A 42 3.11 8.01 -18.29
C ILE A 42 2.24 9.04 -17.54
N GLN A 43 0.93 8.96 -17.71
CA GLN A 43 0.00 9.76 -16.95
C GLN A 43 -0.42 9.01 -15.69
N LEU A 44 0.28 9.30 -14.59
CA LEU A 44 0.00 8.70 -13.30
C LEU A 44 -0.95 9.56 -12.48
N ASN A 45 -2.00 8.93 -11.98
CA ASN A 45 -2.84 9.50 -10.93
C ASN A 45 -2.44 8.86 -9.60
N THR A 46 -2.01 9.67 -8.63
CA THR A 46 -1.75 9.18 -7.27
C THR A 46 -3.04 8.62 -6.67
N LYS A 47 -3.04 7.33 -6.31
CA LYS A 47 -4.24 6.66 -5.78
C LYS A 47 -4.15 6.33 -4.31
N ALA A 48 -2.97 6.00 -3.81
CA ALA A 48 -2.75 5.68 -2.41
C ALA A 48 -1.40 6.18 -1.93
N THR A 49 -1.39 6.71 -0.72
CA THR A 49 -0.19 7.12 0.01
C THR A 49 -0.36 6.58 1.41
N PHE A 50 0.57 5.76 1.88
CA PHE A 50 0.54 5.24 3.25
C PHE A 50 1.94 4.97 3.82
N MET A 51 1.99 4.93 5.15
CA MET A 51 3.14 4.53 5.94
C MET A 51 2.82 3.25 6.73
N ARG A 52 3.88 2.65 7.31
CA ARG A 52 3.85 1.53 8.28
C ARG A 52 3.77 0.12 7.68
N THR A 53 4.26 -0.05 6.47
CA THR A 53 4.51 -1.38 5.92
C THR A 53 6.00 -1.69 6.06
N ASN A 54 6.32 -2.84 6.65
CA ASN A 54 7.70 -3.31 6.62
C ASN A 54 7.96 -3.98 5.28
N PHE A 55 9.20 -3.85 4.83
CA PHE A 55 9.63 -4.39 3.55
C PHE A 55 10.74 -5.39 3.75
N LYS A 56 10.67 -6.44 2.94
CA LYS A 56 11.80 -7.30 2.64
C LYS A 56 11.93 -7.37 1.12
N PHE A 57 13.11 -7.02 0.62
CA PHE A 57 13.44 -7.13 -0.79
C PHE A 57 14.43 -8.28 -0.99
N GLU A 58 14.16 -9.15 -1.96
CA GLU A 58 15.06 -10.24 -2.31
C GLU A 58 15.25 -10.30 -3.83
N ARG A 59 16.49 -10.48 -4.26
CA ARG A 59 16.83 -10.58 -5.68
C ARG A 59 17.02 -12.04 -6.07
N TYR A 60 16.31 -12.46 -7.11
CA TYR A 60 16.43 -13.80 -7.70
C TYR A 60 16.70 -13.65 -9.20
N GLY A 61 17.97 -13.73 -9.61
CA GLY A 61 18.36 -13.57 -11.01
C GLY A 61 17.97 -12.20 -11.58
N ASN A 62 17.03 -12.19 -12.53
CA ASN A 62 16.51 -11.01 -13.22
C ASN A 62 15.22 -10.43 -12.60
N VAL A 63 14.75 -11.00 -11.48
CA VAL A 63 13.60 -10.47 -10.75
C VAL A 63 13.99 -9.99 -9.35
N LEU A 64 13.23 -9.02 -8.85
CA LEU A 64 13.25 -8.57 -7.46
C LEU A 64 11.86 -8.84 -6.86
N THR A 65 11.82 -9.49 -5.72
CA THR A 65 10.60 -9.65 -4.94
C THR A 65 10.55 -8.61 -3.82
N ALA A 66 9.35 -8.14 -3.52
CA ALA A 66 9.04 -7.22 -2.45
C ALA A 66 7.92 -7.81 -1.58
N ASP A 67 8.25 -8.13 -0.35
CA ASP A 67 7.29 -8.56 0.67
C ASP A 67 6.84 -7.35 1.48
N LEU A 68 5.54 -7.06 1.42
CA LEU A 68 4.85 -6.00 2.14
C LEU A 68 4.13 -6.61 3.34
N TYR A 69 4.61 -6.33 4.55
CA TYR A 69 3.99 -6.83 5.79
C TYR A 69 3.03 -5.81 6.41
N PHE A 70 1.81 -6.26 6.70
CA PHE A 70 0.74 -5.47 7.31
C PHE A 70 0.41 -6.01 8.70
N GLN A 71 -0.28 -5.21 9.51
CA GLN A 71 -0.48 -5.56 10.93
C GLN A 71 -1.42 -6.76 11.12
N ASN A 72 -2.43 -6.87 10.27
CA ASN A 72 -3.43 -7.93 10.29
C ASN A 72 -4.20 -7.96 8.96
N ALA A 73 -5.06 -8.96 8.78
CA ALA A 73 -5.82 -9.16 7.55
C ALA A 73 -6.87 -8.07 7.24
N ASN A 74 -7.24 -7.25 8.22
CA ASN A 74 -8.18 -6.14 8.07
C ASN A 74 -7.48 -4.77 7.99
N ASP A 75 -6.15 -4.75 7.86
CA ASP A 75 -5.38 -3.51 7.74
C ASP A 75 -5.85 -2.71 6.51
N SER A 76 -6.21 -1.43 6.72
CA SER A 76 -6.75 -0.58 5.65
C SER A 76 -5.80 -0.46 4.46
N ASN A 77 -4.49 -0.46 4.72
CA ASN A 77 -3.46 -0.38 3.69
C ASN A 77 -3.31 -1.69 2.92
N LEU A 78 -3.46 -2.84 3.60
CA LEU A 78 -3.49 -4.15 2.94
C LEU A 78 -4.65 -4.19 1.94
N LEU A 79 -5.86 -3.86 2.41
CA LEU A 79 -7.07 -3.88 1.60
C LEU A 79 -6.97 -2.90 0.42
N ARG A 80 -6.42 -1.71 0.65
CA ARG A 80 -6.23 -0.69 -0.41
C ARG A 80 -5.19 -1.10 -1.45
N CYS A 81 -4.04 -1.62 -1.02
CA CYS A 81 -2.99 -2.10 -1.92
C CYS A 81 -3.51 -3.27 -2.77
N CYS A 82 -4.16 -4.25 -2.12
CA CYS A 82 -4.79 -5.38 -2.79
C CYS A 82 -5.83 -4.92 -3.83
N LYS A 83 -6.70 -3.98 -3.47
CA LYS A 83 -7.70 -3.42 -4.40
C LYS A 83 -7.04 -2.78 -5.63
N LEU A 84 -6.00 -1.97 -5.44
CA LEU A 84 -5.31 -1.31 -6.56
C LEU A 84 -4.62 -2.31 -7.49
N LEU A 85 -3.98 -3.34 -6.92
CA LEU A 85 -3.37 -4.43 -7.68
C LEU A 85 -4.41 -5.22 -8.46
N GLN A 86 -5.53 -5.60 -7.82
CA GLN A 86 -6.64 -6.30 -8.47
C GLN A 86 -7.25 -5.48 -9.62
N GLU A 87 -7.55 -4.21 -9.40
CA GLU A 87 -8.08 -3.31 -10.42
C GLU A 87 -7.12 -3.18 -11.62
N ASN A 88 -5.81 -3.07 -11.36
CA ASN A 88 -4.81 -3.02 -12.42
C ASN A 88 -4.75 -4.35 -13.20
N THR A 89 -4.70 -5.50 -12.51
CA THR A 89 -4.70 -6.83 -13.16
C THR A 89 -5.95 -7.04 -14.02
N GLN A 90 -7.13 -6.63 -13.54
CA GLN A 90 -8.37 -6.72 -14.32
C GLN A 90 -8.32 -5.87 -15.58
N LYS A 91 -7.79 -4.64 -15.49
CA LYS A 91 -7.61 -3.78 -16.68
C LYS A 91 -6.62 -4.39 -17.67
N LEU A 92 -5.52 -4.98 -17.20
CA LEU A 92 -4.55 -5.67 -18.05
C LEU A 92 -5.21 -6.84 -18.80
N GLN A 93 -6.06 -7.62 -18.14
CA GLN A 93 -6.78 -8.75 -18.76
C GLN A 93 -7.83 -8.30 -19.79
N GLN A 94 -8.32 -7.06 -19.69
CA GLN A 94 -9.29 -6.48 -20.62
C GLN A 94 -8.64 -5.76 -21.80
N LEU A 95 -7.30 -5.70 -21.85
CA LEU A 95 -6.59 -5.10 -22.96
C LEU A 95 -6.84 -5.89 -24.24
N ASN A 96 -7.22 -5.16 -25.28
CA ASN A 96 -7.20 -5.68 -26.64
C ASN A 96 -5.76 -5.66 -27.15
N GLU A 97 -5.35 -6.65 -27.94
CA GLU A 97 -4.01 -6.75 -28.55
C GLU A 97 -3.64 -5.53 -29.42
N ARG A 98 -4.63 -4.72 -29.81
CA ARG A 98 -4.48 -3.48 -30.59
C ARG A 98 -4.54 -2.21 -29.75
N SER A 99 -4.52 -2.31 -28.42
CA SER A 99 -4.56 -1.15 -27.54
C SER A 99 -3.18 -0.54 -27.41
N ASP A 100 -3.03 0.71 -27.85
CA ASP A 100 -1.80 1.49 -27.64
C ASP A 100 -1.73 2.07 -26.21
N VAL A 101 -2.74 1.80 -25.38
CA VAL A 101 -2.86 2.25 -23.99
C VAL A 101 -2.77 1.06 -23.06
N TYR A 102 -1.85 1.11 -22.10
CA TYR A 102 -1.62 0.07 -21.11
C TYR A 102 -1.83 0.61 -19.69
N PRO A 103 -2.66 -0.04 -18.86
CA PRO A 103 -2.80 0.34 -17.46
C PRO A 103 -1.47 0.10 -16.75
N THR A 104 -1.01 1.11 -16.02
CA THR A 104 0.27 1.10 -15.32
C THR A 104 0.03 1.22 -13.83
N ILE A 105 0.80 0.50 -13.03
CA ILE A 105 0.87 0.67 -11.58
C ILE A 105 2.32 0.89 -11.17
N GLN A 106 2.54 1.88 -10.32
CA GLN A 106 3.86 2.29 -9.87
C GLN A 106 3.89 2.34 -8.34
N PHE A 107 4.92 1.74 -7.77
CA PHE A 107 5.26 1.79 -6.36
C PHE A 107 6.48 2.68 -6.17
N SER A 108 6.35 3.72 -5.36
CA SER A 108 7.47 4.58 -4.97
C SER A 108 7.78 4.33 -3.50
N PHE A 109 8.95 3.77 -3.23
CA PHE A 109 9.47 3.45 -1.90
C PHE A 109 10.39 4.56 -1.43
N ILE A 110 10.00 5.28 -0.39
CA ILE A 110 10.70 6.44 0.14
C ILE A 110 11.21 6.11 1.55
N PRO A 111 12.51 5.81 1.73
CA PRO A 111 13.07 5.54 3.05
C PRO A 111 13.03 6.78 3.94
N ILE A 112 12.41 6.63 5.11
CA ILE A 112 12.25 7.69 6.12
C ILE A 112 13.62 8.13 6.67
N ALA A 113 14.55 7.18 6.84
CA ALA A 113 15.91 7.46 7.29
C ALA A 113 16.67 8.42 6.36
N LEU A 114 16.31 8.46 5.08
CA LEU A 114 16.91 9.32 4.07
C LEU A 114 16.13 10.63 3.83
N LYS A 115 15.10 10.91 4.63
CA LYS A 115 14.33 12.16 4.64
C LYS A 115 13.82 12.59 3.25
N GLY A 116 13.44 11.61 2.42
CA GLY A 116 12.90 11.84 1.08
C GLY A 116 13.90 12.31 0.02
N LYS A 117 15.20 12.38 0.34
CA LYS A 117 16.26 12.70 -0.64
C LYS A 117 16.41 11.64 -1.72
N TYR A 118 15.99 10.41 -1.44
CA TYR A 118 16.10 9.29 -2.35
C TYR A 118 14.78 8.52 -2.33
N HIS A 119 14.43 7.96 -3.48
CA HIS A 119 13.36 6.96 -3.55
C HIS A 119 13.68 5.92 -4.62
N VAL A 120 13.05 4.76 -4.51
CA VAL A 120 13.07 3.74 -5.56
C VAL A 120 11.66 3.60 -6.12
N VAL A 121 11.57 3.64 -7.43
CA VAL A 121 10.35 3.40 -8.17
C VAL A 121 10.43 2.00 -8.78
N MET A 122 9.35 1.24 -8.62
CA MET A 122 9.14 -0.02 -9.31
C MET A 122 7.78 0.03 -9.98
N ALA A 123 7.71 -0.34 -11.25
CA ALA A 123 6.47 -0.32 -12.02
C ALA A 123 6.08 -1.72 -12.51
N ASN A 124 4.80 -1.88 -12.83
CA ASN A 124 4.26 -3.02 -13.58
C ASN A 124 4.75 -4.38 -13.08
N PRO A 125 4.35 -4.80 -11.87
CA PRO A 125 4.78 -6.07 -11.31
C PRO A 125 4.39 -7.23 -12.22
N VAL A 126 5.30 -8.20 -12.35
CA VAL A 126 5.12 -9.45 -13.09
C VAL A 126 4.01 -10.30 -12.46
N SER A 127 4.00 -10.34 -11.12
CA SER A 127 3.02 -11.09 -10.35
C SER A 127 2.88 -10.50 -8.95
N TRP A 128 1.75 -10.79 -8.31
CA TRP A 128 1.53 -10.49 -6.91
C TRP A 128 0.61 -11.55 -6.28
N GLU A 129 0.75 -11.77 -4.97
CA GLU A 129 -0.07 -12.71 -4.23
C GLU A 129 -0.28 -12.27 -2.77
N LEU A 130 -1.40 -12.68 -2.19
CA LEU A 130 -1.66 -12.55 -0.76
C LEU A 130 -1.05 -13.75 -0.05
N CYS A 131 -0.16 -13.50 0.91
CA CYS A 131 0.49 -14.53 1.69
C CYS A 131 0.13 -14.43 3.17
N SER A 132 0.21 -15.58 3.83
CA SER A 132 0.23 -15.71 5.28
C SER A 132 1.50 -16.47 5.66
N ASP A 133 2.06 -16.17 6.83
CA ASP A 133 3.16 -16.95 7.41
C ASP A 133 2.70 -18.37 7.81
N ASN A 134 1.38 -18.57 7.95
CA ASN A 134 0.76 -19.84 8.32
C ASN A 134 -0.49 -20.13 7.46
N LEU A 135 -0.59 -21.36 6.94
CA LEU A 135 -1.71 -21.81 6.09
C LEU A 135 -3.09 -21.69 6.75
N LYS A 136 -3.16 -21.64 8.08
CA LYS A 136 -4.43 -21.51 8.83
C LYS A 136 -4.84 -20.07 9.14
N GLU A 137 -3.97 -19.12 8.83
CA GLU A 137 -4.17 -17.70 9.16
C GLU A 137 -4.60 -16.91 7.93
N LEU A 138 -5.32 -15.83 8.18
CA LEU A 138 -5.68 -14.89 7.12
C LEU A 138 -4.42 -14.18 6.59
N PRO A 139 -4.36 -13.84 5.30
CA PRO A 139 -3.20 -13.16 4.73
C PRO A 139 -2.90 -11.83 5.42
N THR A 140 -1.63 -11.62 5.76
CA THR A 140 -1.10 -10.39 6.37
C THR A 140 0.03 -9.79 5.55
N ARG A 141 0.39 -10.43 4.43
CA ARG A 141 1.48 -10.01 3.55
C ARG A 141 1.01 -9.95 2.10
N ILE A 142 1.51 -8.98 1.35
CA ILE A 142 1.48 -9.00 -0.12
C ILE A 142 2.89 -9.28 -0.61
N HIS A 143 3.05 -10.34 -1.40
CA HIS A 143 4.28 -10.63 -2.13
C HIS A 143 4.14 -10.08 -3.55
N ILE A 144 5.11 -9.30 -4.01
CA ILE A 144 5.10 -8.68 -5.33
C ILE A 144 6.42 -9.00 -6.04
N THR A 145 6.36 -9.39 -7.31
CA THR A 145 7.55 -9.64 -8.14
C THR A 145 7.67 -8.59 -9.24
N PHE A 146 8.86 -8.00 -9.39
CA PHE A 146 9.19 -7.03 -10.42
C PHE A 146 10.35 -7.53 -11.28
N MET A 147 10.38 -7.14 -12.56
CA MET A 147 11.60 -7.24 -13.36
C MET A 147 12.60 -6.20 -12.89
N ILE A 148 13.88 -6.54 -12.88
CA ILE A 148 14.93 -5.59 -12.46
C ILE A 148 15.01 -4.38 -13.41
N ASP A 149 14.70 -4.57 -14.68
CA ASP A 149 14.71 -3.50 -15.69
C ASP A 149 13.64 -2.43 -15.43
N ASP A 150 12.61 -2.76 -14.65
CA ASP A 150 11.52 -1.83 -14.26
C ASP A 150 11.80 -1.11 -12.92
N ILE A 151 13.04 -1.18 -12.41
CA ILE A 151 13.45 -0.57 -11.15
C ILE A 151 14.32 0.65 -11.42
N LEU A 152 13.85 1.80 -10.95
CA LEU A 152 14.53 3.09 -11.12
C LEU A 152 14.82 3.72 -9.76
N GLY A 153 16.10 4.02 -9.50
CA GLY A 153 16.52 4.81 -8.35
C GLY A 153 16.59 6.28 -8.70
N PHE A 154 16.02 7.13 -7.84
CA PHE A 154 16.07 8.58 -8.02
C PHE A 154 16.69 9.25 -6.80
N GLN A 155 17.57 10.21 -7.06
CA GLN A 155 17.92 11.26 -6.12
C GLN A 155 16.96 12.43 -6.39
N ASN A 156 16.27 12.87 -5.35
CA ASN A 156 15.23 13.87 -5.46
C ASN A 156 15.64 15.13 -4.69
N HIS A 157 15.82 16.22 -5.42
CA HIS A 157 16.17 17.51 -4.84
C HIS A 157 14.95 18.34 -4.44
N ASP A 158 13.78 18.05 -5.04
CA ASP A 158 12.57 18.87 -4.92
C ASP A 158 11.39 18.14 -4.25
N LEU A 159 11.59 16.92 -3.76
CA LEU A 159 10.53 16.19 -3.05
C LEU A 159 10.24 16.85 -1.70
N ASP A 160 9.04 17.41 -1.52
CA ASP A 160 8.59 17.87 -0.21
C ASP A 160 8.21 16.67 0.68
N TYR A 161 9.24 16.07 1.27
CA TYR A 161 9.11 14.97 2.22
C TYR A 161 8.19 15.31 3.40
N ASN A 162 8.24 16.56 3.87
CA ASN A 162 7.44 16.98 5.02
C ASN A 162 5.96 17.03 4.65
N ALA A 163 5.62 17.50 3.45
CA ALA A 163 4.24 17.44 2.94
C ALA A 163 3.75 15.99 2.82
N ILE A 164 4.57 15.08 2.29
CA ILE A 164 4.22 13.65 2.19
C ILE A 164 3.95 13.05 3.57
N VAL A 165 4.86 13.27 4.53
CA VAL A 165 4.69 12.77 5.90
C VAL A 165 3.46 13.38 6.57
N ALA A 166 3.21 14.67 6.34
CA ALA A 166 2.04 15.36 6.89
C ALA A 166 0.73 14.82 6.31
N GLU A 167 0.66 14.59 5.00
CA GLU A 167 -0.51 13.99 4.33
C GLU A 167 -0.78 12.60 4.89
N ILE A 168 0.26 11.77 5.03
CA ILE A 168 0.11 10.42 5.57
C ILE A 168 -0.40 10.46 7.01
N LYS A 169 0.21 11.28 7.88
CA LYS A 169 -0.26 11.45 9.27
C LYS A 169 -1.67 12.03 9.35
N ALA A 170 -2.08 12.86 8.41
CA ALA A 170 -3.44 13.39 8.35
C ALA A 170 -4.44 12.28 7.99
N ARG A 171 -4.13 11.46 6.98
CA ARG A 171 -4.95 10.30 6.60
C ARG A 171 -5.05 9.26 7.71
N GLU A 172 -3.94 8.90 8.34
CA GLU A 172 -3.93 7.97 9.48
C GLU A 172 -4.83 8.46 10.63
N ARG A 173 -4.78 9.77 10.95
CA ARG A 173 -5.65 10.36 11.98
C ARG A 173 -7.12 10.30 11.59
N GLN A 174 -7.43 10.55 10.32
CA GLN A 174 -8.78 10.50 9.80
C GLN A 174 -9.34 9.06 9.80
N GLU A 175 -8.54 8.09 9.39
CA GLU A 175 -8.91 6.66 9.41
C GLU A 175 -9.14 6.18 10.84
N ALA A 176 -8.22 6.49 11.77
CA ALA A 176 -8.38 6.14 13.18
C ALA A 176 -9.65 6.77 13.81
N PHE A 177 -10.02 7.98 13.38
CA PHE A 177 -11.26 8.61 13.82
C PHE A 177 -12.50 7.86 13.32
N TYR A 178 -12.53 7.46 12.04
CA TYR A 178 -13.66 6.70 11.49
C TYR A 178 -13.78 5.30 12.08
N GLU A 179 -12.66 4.60 12.31
CA GLU A 179 -12.67 3.29 12.98
C GLU A 179 -13.26 3.39 14.38
N GLN A 180 -12.90 4.43 15.15
CA GLN A 180 -13.48 4.67 16.47
C GLN A 180 -14.98 4.97 16.42
N GLU A 181 -15.44 5.73 15.43
CA GLU A 181 -16.87 6.02 15.26
C GLU A 181 -17.66 4.77 14.84
N GLU A 182 -17.13 3.94 13.93
CA GLU A 182 -17.72 2.65 13.59
C GLU A 182 -17.80 1.72 14.81
N GLU A 183 -16.73 1.65 15.61
CA GLU A 183 -16.71 0.78 16.78
C GLU A 183 -17.74 1.24 17.83
N LYS A 184 -17.87 2.56 18.05
CA LYS A 184 -18.95 3.12 18.89
C LYS A 184 -20.33 2.79 18.34
N LYS A 185 -20.52 2.85 17.02
CA LYS A 185 -21.79 2.50 16.38
C LYS A 185 -22.10 1.02 16.57
N ARG A 186 -21.15 0.12 16.32
CA ARG A 186 -21.31 -1.33 16.54
C ARG A 186 -21.66 -1.64 18.00
N LYS A 187 -21.01 -0.98 18.96
CA LYS A 187 -21.33 -1.13 20.40
C LYS A 187 -22.73 -0.65 20.74
N ARG A 188 -23.20 0.45 20.13
CA ARG A 188 -24.55 0.97 20.30
C ARG A 188 -25.60 0.03 19.70
N ASP A 189 -25.38 -0.42 18.47
CA ASP A 189 -26.28 -1.33 17.76
C ASP A 189 -26.39 -2.68 18.50
N ALA A 190 -25.26 -3.19 19.03
CA ALA A 190 -25.25 -4.39 19.87
C ALA A 190 -26.01 -4.20 21.19
N TYR A 191 -25.83 -3.05 21.86
CA TYR A 191 -26.56 -2.72 23.07
C TYR A 191 -28.07 -2.59 22.82
N GLU A 192 -28.49 -1.94 21.72
CA GLU A 192 -29.89 -1.86 21.33
C GLU A 192 -30.47 -3.22 20.92
N ALA A 193 -29.68 -4.10 20.31
CA ALA A 193 -30.12 -5.46 20.00
C ALA A 193 -30.33 -6.34 21.26
N GLU A 194 -29.48 -6.19 22.27
CA GLU A 194 -29.56 -6.96 23.52
C GLU A 194 -30.57 -6.39 24.53
N PHE A 195 -30.66 -5.06 24.64
CA PHE A 195 -31.41 -4.37 25.70
C PHE A 195 -32.49 -3.42 25.17
N GLY A 196 -32.68 -3.33 23.85
CA GLY A 196 -33.73 -2.53 23.24
C GLY A 196 -35.14 -3.01 23.61
N PRO A 197 -36.15 -2.11 23.58
CA PRO A 197 -37.50 -2.46 23.97
C PRO A 197 -38.06 -3.56 23.06
N LYS A 198 -38.33 -4.74 23.61
CA LYS A 198 -39.15 -5.74 22.94
C LYS A 198 -40.55 -5.15 22.82
N VAL A 199 -40.93 -4.75 21.61
CA VAL A 199 -42.31 -4.34 21.32
C VAL A 199 -43.20 -5.55 21.59
N THR A 200 -43.77 -5.61 22.80
CA THR A 200 -44.87 -6.52 23.10
C THR A 200 -46.04 -6.06 22.25
N GLN A 201 -46.29 -6.75 21.14
CA GLN A 201 -47.56 -6.67 20.43
C GLN A 201 -48.65 -7.10 21.42
N GLY A 202 -49.29 -6.11 22.03
CA GLY A 202 -50.50 -6.30 22.80
C GLY A 202 -51.55 -6.90 21.87
N ARG A 203 -51.91 -8.15 22.13
CA ARG A 203 -53.14 -8.76 21.63
C ARG A 203 -54.30 -7.86 22.06
N SER A 204 -54.84 -7.10 21.11
CA SER A 204 -56.15 -6.46 21.24
C SER A 204 -57.20 -7.56 21.22
N TYR A 205 -57.55 -8.08 22.39
CA TYR A 205 -58.86 -8.68 22.59
C TYR A 205 -59.75 -7.61 23.20
N LEU A 206 -60.65 -7.10 22.36
CA LEU A 206 -62.05 -6.73 22.60
C LEU A 206 -62.47 -5.66 21.59
#